data_AF-Q12N34-F1
#
_entry.id   AF-Q12N34-F1
#
_cell.length_a   1.000
_cell.length_b   1.000
_cell.length_c   1.000
_cell.angle_alpha   90.00
_cell.angle_beta   90.00
_cell.angle_gamma   90.00
#
_symmetry.space_group_name_H-M   'P 1'
#
loop_
_entity.id
_entity.type
_entity.pdbx_description
1 polymer ?
#
loop_
_entity_poly.entity_id
_entity_poly.type
_entity_poly.pdbx_seq_one_letter_code
_entity_poly.pdbx_strand_id
1 'polypeptide(L)'
;MHNGVETCPPDGQKCYRLVPSHFPPINLFEEVADPNDLALVFAIEALTNDRLRDEVGDLALVPLEERISGDGTSPVMAAFTHIGTPSRFTDGTEFGIYYAAKSLNTAFCETIYHREQFLLATNEPDTELTMRCYINQVALPLHDIRGSDFHHLQGEDYSASQQFAKSMREAGSHGLAYLSVRDAGGECIAAFKPKAVTIPVQGGHYKYIWNGKKQKIEHILQVNLIK
;
A
#
# COMPACT_ATOMS: atom_id res chain seq x y z
N MET A 1 -8.50 7.89 -23.60
CA MET A 1 -7.70 9.06 -23.20
C MET A 1 -8.58 9.93 -22.29
N HIS A 2 -8.49 9.79 -20.97
CA HIS A 2 -9.12 10.74 -20.04
C HIS A 2 -8.27 12.02 -20.01
N ASN A 3 -8.32 12.78 -21.10
CA ASN A 3 -7.57 14.05 -21.28
C ASN A 3 -8.05 15.19 -20.37
N GLY A 4 -8.90 14.90 -19.39
CA GLY A 4 -9.50 15.89 -18.48
C GLY A 4 -8.99 15.83 -17.04
N VAL A 5 -8.17 14.85 -16.67
CA VAL A 5 -7.61 14.76 -15.31
C VAL A 5 -6.20 15.35 -15.34
N GLU A 6 -5.97 16.41 -14.58
CA GLU A 6 -4.65 17.03 -14.49
C GLU A 6 -3.67 16.14 -13.74
N THR A 7 -2.37 16.32 -14.00
CA THR A 7 -1.33 15.64 -13.24
C THR A 7 -0.66 16.61 -12.28
N CYS A 8 -0.37 16.15 -11.06
CA CYS A 8 0.46 16.84 -10.11
C CYS A 8 1.90 16.28 -10.19
N PRO A 9 2.94 17.15 -10.27
CA PRO A 9 4.32 16.69 -10.32
C PRO A 9 4.78 16.15 -8.96
N PRO A 10 5.87 15.36 -8.93
CA PRO A 10 6.58 15.07 -7.69
C PRO A 10 6.96 16.34 -6.95
N ASP A 11 6.62 16.43 -5.67
CA ASP A 11 6.77 17.62 -4.82
C ASP A 11 7.83 17.44 -3.72
N GLY A 12 8.46 16.27 -3.64
CA GLY A 12 9.41 15.89 -2.58
C GLY A 12 8.76 15.76 -1.20
N GLN A 13 7.43 15.84 -1.09
CA GLN A 13 6.74 15.68 0.18
C GLN A 13 6.72 14.21 0.59
N LYS A 14 6.83 13.99 1.91
CA LYS A 14 6.80 12.66 2.49
C LYS A 14 5.42 12.02 2.32
N CYS A 15 5.44 10.75 1.99
CA CYS A 15 4.30 9.84 2.02
C CYS A 15 4.57 8.75 3.07
N TYR A 16 3.52 8.34 3.77
CA TYR A 16 3.57 7.39 4.87
C TYR A 16 2.70 6.19 4.55
N ARG A 17 3.29 5.00 4.59
CA ARG A 17 2.59 3.72 4.45
C ARG A 17 2.71 2.95 5.75
N LEU A 18 1.59 2.48 6.27
CA LEU A 18 1.54 1.61 7.44
C LEU A 18 1.13 0.21 6.99
N VAL A 19 1.92 -0.80 7.37
CA VAL A 19 1.62 -2.21 7.09
C VAL A 19 1.66 -3.02 8.39
N PRO A 20 0.84 -4.08 8.52
CA PRO A 20 1.05 -5.06 9.58
C PRO A 20 2.47 -5.62 9.52
N SER A 21 3.09 -5.77 10.68
CA SER A 21 4.45 -6.31 10.79
C SER A 21 4.47 -7.40 11.84
N HIS A 22 4.99 -8.55 11.46
CA HIS A 22 5.62 -9.47 12.39
C HIS A 22 7.12 -9.13 12.48
N PHE A 23 7.77 -9.47 13.59
CA PHE A 23 9.19 -9.24 13.81
C PHE A 23 9.89 -10.59 14.02
N PRO A 24 11.01 -10.90 13.32
CA PRO A 24 11.72 -10.05 12.37
C PRO A 24 11.00 -9.93 11.00
N PRO A 25 11.28 -8.85 10.22
CA PRO A 25 10.78 -8.75 8.86
C PRO A 25 11.34 -9.80 7.91
N ILE A 26 10.57 -10.10 6.88
CA ILE A 26 10.97 -10.89 5.73
C ILE A 26 11.42 -9.90 4.63
N ASN A 27 12.65 -10.04 4.16
CA ASN A 27 13.33 -9.08 3.26
C ASN A 27 13.47 -9.65 1.83
N LEU A 28 12.38 -10.19 1.28
CA LEU A 28 12.43 -11.01 0.06
C LEU A 28 13.03 -10.31 -1.18
N PHE A 29 12.79 -9.00 -1.33
CA PHE A 29 13.22 -8.26 -2.53
C PHE A 29 14.57 -7.56 -2.35
N GLU A 30 15.17 -7.66 -1.16
CA GLU A 30 16.29 -6.81 -0.75
C GLU A 30 17.64 -7.46 -1.02
N GLU A 31 17.70 -8.80 -0.99
CA GLU A 31 18.93 -9.56 -1.21
C GLU A 31 19.33 -9.68 -2.70
N VAL A 32 18.52 -9.12 -3.62
CA VAL A 32 18.74 -9.20 -5.07
C VAL A 32 19.31 -7.90 -5.63
N ALA A 33 20.52 -7.98 -6.20
CA ALA A 33 21.24 -6.84 -6.72
C ALA A 33 20.70 -6.30 -8.06
N ASP A 34 20.26 -7.18 -8.98
CA ASP A 34 19.66 -6.80 -10.27
C ASP A 34 18.15 -7.14 -10.29
N PRO A 35 17.25 -6.17 -10.59
CA PRO A 35 15.81 -6.45 -10.70
C PRO A 35 15.44 -7.55 -11.70
N ASN A 36 16.25 -7.78 -12.74
CA ASN A 36 16.02 -8.84 -13.72
C ASN A 36 16.25 -10.24 -13.13
N ASP A 37 17.12 -10.34 -12.12
CA ASP A 37 17.44 -11.59 -11.44
C ASP A 37 16.36 -12.02 -10.44
N LEU A 38 15.40 -11.13 -10.10
CA LEU A 38 14.29 -11.45 -9.20
C LEU A 38 13.56 -12.71 -9.63
N ALA A 39 13.28 -12.89 -10.93
CA ALA A 39 12.58 -14.08 -11.41
C ALA A 39 13.37 -15.38 -11.15
N LEU A 40 14.70 -15.32 -11.26
CA LEU A 40 15.57 -16.47 -11.03
C LEU A 40 15.68 -16.79 -9.53
N VAL A 41 15.91 -15.77 -8.70
CA VAL A 41 15.99 -15.93 -7.23
C VAL A 41 14.68 -16.51 -6.71
N PHE A 42 13.54 -15.99 -7.16
CA PHE A 42 12.21 -16.45 -6.76
C PHE A 42 11.97 -17.91 -7.18
N ALA A 43 12.38 -18.29 -8.39
CA ALA A 43 12.27 -19.67 -8.86
C ALA A 43 13.12 -20.64 -8.01
N ILE A 44 14.33 -20.22 -7.62
CA ILE A 44 15.22 -21.03 -6.76
C ILE A 44 14.63 -21.19 -5.35
N GLU A 45 14.13 -20.12 -4.76
CA GLU A 45 13.53 -20.16 -3.42
C GLU A 45 12.23 -20.98 -3.38
N ALA A 46 11.38 -20.85 -4.40
CA ALA A 46 10.12 -21.60 -4.51
C ALA A 46 10.30 -23.13 -4.65
N LEU A 47 11.45 -23.57 -5.19
CA LEU A 47 11.81 -24.99 -5.29
C LEU A 47 12.21 -25.60 -3.94
N THR A 48 12.60 -24.78 -2.97
CA THR A 48 13.19 -25.25 -1.71
C THR A 48 12.34 -24.98 -0.48
N ASN A 49 11.33 -24.11 -0.57
CA ASN A 49 10.53 -23.70 0.59
C ASN A 49 9.05 -23.50 0.22
N ASP A 50 8.19 -24.44 0.63
CA ASP A 50 6.73 -24.36 0.40
C ASP A 50 6.10 -23.11 1.05
N ARG A 51 6.65 -22.63 2.17
CA ARG A 51 6.20 -21.40 2.86
C ARG A 51 6.53 -20.14 2.06
N LEU A 52 7.63 -20.14 1.30
CA LEU A 52 8.02 -19.00 0.47
C LEU A 52 7.09 -18.81 -0.73
N ARG A 53 6.43 -19.87 -1.24
CA ARG A 53 5.49 -19.71 -2.36
C ARG A 53 4.31 -18.79 -2.04
N ASP A 54 3.82 -18.82 -0.81
CA ASP A 54 2.76 -17.92 -0.34
C ASP A 54 3.30 -16.52 0.01
N GLU A 55 4.58 -16.42 0.39
CA GLU A 55 5.26 -15.16 0.78
C GLU A 55 5.86 -14.38 -0.41
N VAL A 56 6.00 -15.04 -1.56
CA VAL A 56 6.61 -14.51 -2.78
C VAL A 56 5.66 -13.58 -3.54
N GLY A 57 4.36 -13.87 -3.47
CA GLY A 57 3.36 -13.25 -4.34
C GLY A 57 3.60 -13.60 -5.81
N ASP A 58 2.84 -12.99 -6.71
CA ASP A 58 2.99 -13.22 -8.14
C ASP A 58 3.79 -12.08 -8.80
N LEU A 59 5.09 -12.34 -9.04
CA LEU A 59 5.98 -11.40 -9.72
C LEU A 59 5.59 -11.16 -11.19
N ALA A 60 4.85 -12.09 -11.82
CA ALA A 60 4.38 -11.92 -13.19
C ALA A 60 3.34 -10.80 -13.32
N LEU A 61 2.71 -10.39 -12.22
CA LEU A 61 1.81 -9.21 -12.17
C LEU A 61 2.54 -7.88 -12.39
N VAL A 62 3.87 -7.86 -12.25
CA VAL A 62 4.70 -6.66 -12.40
C VAL A 62 5.51 -6.75 -13.69
N PRO A 63 5.30 -5.81 -14.66
CA PRO A 63 6.12 -5.71 -15.86
C PRO A 63 7.61 -5.62 -15.52
N LEU A 64 8.47 -6.28 -16.29
CA LEU A 64 9.92 -6.36 -16.03
C LEU A 64 10.54 -4.97 -15.84
N GLU A 65 10.19 -4.03 -16.70
CA GLU A 65 10.65 -2.66 -16.71
C GLU A 65 10.15 -1.84 -15.51
N GLU A 66 9.16 -2.30 -14.76
CA GLU A 66 8.63 -1.64 -13.56
C GLU A 66 9.12 -2.26 -12.25
N ARG A 67 9.83 -3.40 -12.31
CA ARG A 67 10.39 -4.06 -11.13
C ARG A 67 11.51 -3.24 -10.51
N ILE A 68 11.60 -3.34 -9.19
CA ILE A 68 12.66 -2.74 -8.37
C ILE A 68 13.19 -3.79 -7.41
N SER A 69 14.47 -3.68 -7.04
CA SER A 69 15.13 -4.55 -6.07
C SER A 69 16.13 -3.77 -5.21
N GLY A 70 16.68 -4.43 -4.20
CA GLY A 70 17.61 -3.85 -3.23
C GLY A 70 16.93 -3.43 -1.93
N ASP A 71 17.73 -2.98 -0.97
CA ASP A 71 17.31 -2.66 0.40
C ASP A 71 16.05 -1.78 0.46
N GLY A 72 15.06 -2.19 1.25
CA GLY A 72 13.81 -1.46 1.46
C GLY A 72 12.76 -1.57 0.34
N THR A 73 12.98 -2.35 -0.73
CA THR A 73 12.01 -2.48 -1.84
C THR A 73 10.81 -3.39 -1.52
N SER A 74 10.95 -4.31 -0.57
CA SER A 74 9.90 -5.25 -0.16
C SER A 74 8.51 -4.63 0.07
N PRO A 75 8.34 -3.58 0.89
CA PRO A 75 7.04 -2.95 1.13
C PRO A 75 6.38 -2.31 -0.10
N VAL A 76 7.17 -2.01 -1.13
CA VAL A 76 6.67 -1.48 -2.41
C VAL A 76 6.26 -2.64 -3.31
N MET A 77 7.17 -3.58 -3.57
CA MET A 77 6.91 -4.72 -4.47
C MET A 77 5.76 -5.58 -3.97
N ALA A 78 5.66 -5.83 -2.66
CA ALA A 78 4.58 -6.61 -2.06
C ALA A 78 3.18 -6.02 -2.36
N ALA A 79 3.06 -4.70 -2.53
CA ALA A 79 1.79 -4.06 -2.87
C ALA A 79 1.28 -4.42 -4.27
N PHE A 80 2.16 -4.94 -5.14
CA PHE A 80 1.86 -5.30 -6.53
C PHE A 80 1.91 -6.82 -6.77
N THR A 81 2.63 -7.58 -5.93
CA THR A 81 2.71 -9.04 -6.05
C THR A 81 1.69 -9.78 -5.18
N HIS A 82 1.19 -9.17 -4.09
CA HIS A 82 0.22 -9.78 -3.19
C HIS A 82 -1.16 -9.14 -3.37
N ILE A 83 -1.88 -9.57 -4.40
CA ILE A 83 -3.25 -9.12 -4.70
C ILE A 83 -4.29 -10.06 -4.07
N GLY A 84 -5.58 -9.83 -4.34
CA GLY A 84 -6.68 -10.70 -3.90
C GLY A 84 -7.61 -10.07 -2.85
N THR A 85 -7.23 -8.94 -2.25
CA THR A 85 -8.12 -8.17 -1.38
C THR A 85 -8.62 -6.92 -2.12
N PRO A 86 -9.94 -6.73 -2.30
CA PRO A 86 -10.47 -5.52 -2.90
C PRO A 86 -10.19 -4.30 -2.03
N SER A 87 -9.96 -3.17 -2.67
CA SER A 87 -9.74 -1.87 -2.04
C SER A 87 -10.39 -0.77 -2.89
N ARG A 88 -10.21 0.51 -2.52
CA ARG A 88 -10.90 1.63 -3.17
C ARG A 88 -10.66 1.67 -4.68
N PHE A 89 -9.47 1.35 -5.16
CA PHE A 89 -9.07 1.54 -6.56
C PHE A 89 -8.70 0.24 -7.28
N THR A 90 -8.85 -0.92 -6.64
CA THR A 90 -8.71 -2.23 -7.30
C THR A 90 -9.71 -3.21 -6.69
N ASP A 91 -10.32 -4.06 -7.52
CA ASP A 91 -11.12 -5.20 -7.03
C ASP A 91 -10.23 -6.35 -6.53
N GLY A 92 -8.91 -6.22 -6.66
CA GLY A 92 -7.92 -7.18 -6.19
C GLY A 92 -7.67 -8.34 -7.15
N THR A 93 -8.27 -8.35 -8.34
CA THR A 93 -8.23 -9.51 -9.26
C THR A 93 -7.10 -9.44 -10.29
N GLU A 94 -6.79 -8.25 -10.81
CA GLU A 94 -5.86 -8.08 -11.94
C GLU A 94 -4.55 -7.36 -11.55
N PHE A 95 -4.60 -6.47 -10.56
CA PHE A 95 -3.44 -5.65 -10.18
C PHE A 95 -3.51 -5.17 -8.73
N GLY A 96 -2.33 -4.99 -8.16
CA GLY A 96 -2.14 -4.39 -6.85
C GLY A 96 -1.93 -2.87 -6.90
N ILE A 97 -2.08 -2.22 -5.76
CA ILE A 97 -1.93 -0.77 -5.61
C ILE A 97 -1.10 -0.49 -4.37
N TYR A 98 -0.11 0.39 -4.53
CA TYR A 98 0.60 0.96 -3.41
C TYR A 98 -0.13 2.19 -2.87
N TYR A 99 -0.64 2.07 -1.66
CA TYR A 99 -1.28 3.16 -0.92
C TYR A 99 -0.31 3.80 0.08
N ALA A 100 -0.33 5.13 0.15
CA ALA A 100 0.33 5.91 1.20
C ALA A 100 -0.41 7.24 1.42
N ALA A 101 -0.25 7.84 2.59
CA ALA A 101 -0.85 9.13 2.94
C ALA A 101 0.20 10.24 3.05
N LYS A 102 -0.16 11.49 2.78
CA LYS A 102 0.74 12.66 2.88
C LYS A 102 1.06 13.05 4.32
N SER A 103 0.33 12.52 5.29
CA SER A 103 0.62 12.67 6.73
C SER A 103 0.56 11.33 7.45
N LEU A 104 1.33 11.20 8.53
CA LEU A 104 1.28 10.01 9.37
C LEU A 104 -0.10 9.84 10.05
N ASN A 105 -0.75 10.95 10.42
CA ASN A 105 -2.11 10.92 11.00
C ASN A 105 -3.12 10.32 10.02
N THR A 106 -3.10 10.80 8.78
CA THR A 106 -3.97 10.27 7.71
C THR A 106 -3.70 8.78 7.46
N ALA A 107 -2.42 8.35 7.49
CA ALA A 107 -2.08 6.94 7.38
C ALA A 107 -2.66 6.11 8.55
N PHE A 108 -2.67 6.64 9.77
CA PHE A 108 -3.35 6.00 10.91
C PHE A 108 -4.84 5.87 10.65
N CYS A 109 -5.53 6.94 10.28
CA CYS A 109 -6.98 6.92 10.02
C CYS A 109 -7.37 5.89 8.96
N GLU A 110 -6.66 5.86 7.83
CA GLU A 110 -6.89 4.91 6.73
C GLU A 110 -6.68 3.45 7.20
N THR A 111 -5.56 3.18 7.87
CA THR A 111 -5.24 1.81 8.28
C THR A 111 -6.10 1.33 9.45
N ILE A 112 -6.47 2.20 10.40
CA ILE A 112 -7.41 1.88 11.47
C ILE A 112 -8.72 1.41 10.88
N TYR A 113 -9.32 2.20 9.97
CA TYR A 113 -10.59 1.83 9.33
C TYR A 113 -10.53 0.41 8.73
N HIS A 114 -9.50 0.12 7.93
CA HIS A 114 -9.36 -1.19 7.30
C HIS A 114 -9.01 -2.33 8.27
N ARG A 115 -8.32 -2.06 9.38
CA ARG A 115 -8.05 -3.07 10.42
C ARG A 115 -9.29 -3.36 11.24
N GLU A 116 -10.07 -2.34 11.60
CA GLU A 116 -11.33 -2.53 12.32
C GLU A 116 -12.31 -3.36 11.48
N GLN A 117 -12.47 -3.08 10.18
CA GLN A 117 -13.33 -3.89 9.31
C GLN A 117 -12.90 -5.36 9.24
N PHE A 118 -11.59 -5.63 9.20
CA PHE A 118 -11.06 -6.99 9.19
C PHE A 118 -11.31 -7.73 10.53
N LEU A 119 -11.03 -7.07 11.66
CA LEU A 119 -11.24 -7.63 13.00
C LEU A 119 -12.73 -7.83 13.32
N LEU A 120 -13.58 -6.94 12.81
CA LEU A 120 -15.04 -7.06 12.86
C LEU A 120 -15.53 -8.31 12.14
N ALA A 121 -15.06 -8.54 10.91
CA ALA A 121 -15.48 -9.68 10.08
C ALA A 121 -15.12 -11.04 10.70
N THR A 122 -14.14 -11.07 11.59
CA THR A 122 -13.61 -12.26 12.26
C THR A 122 -14.07 -12.38 13.72
N ASN A 123 -14.82 -11.40 14.24
CA ASN A 123 -15.26 -11.32 15.64
C ASN A 123 -14.10 -11.50 16.65
N GLU A 124 -12.98 -10.83 16.37
CA GLU A 124 -11.75 -10.99 17.14
C GLU A 124 -11.89 -10.47 18.58
N PRO A 125 -11.40 -11.22 19.59
CA PRO A 125 -11.31 -10.74 20.97
C PRO A 125 -10.30 -9.60 21.11
N ASP A 126 -10.21 -9.02 22.31
CA ASP A 126 -9.21 -7.99 22.63
C ASP A 126 -7.81 -8.44 22.19
N THR A 127 -7.15 -7.62 21.36
CA THR A 127 -5.86 -7.96 20.77
C THR A 127 -5.06 -6.70 20.44
N GLU A 128 -3.81 -6.89 20.03
CA GLU A 128 -2.96 -5.82 19.52
C GLU A 128 -2.43 -6.17 18.12
N LEU A 129 -2.39 -5.16 17.25
CA LEU A 129 -1.76 -5.25 15.93
C LEU A 129 -0.46 -4.47 15.94
N THR A 130 0.64 -5.12 15.55
CA THR A 130 1.91 -4.41 15.33
C THR A 130 1.95 -3.89 13.90
N MET A 131 2.18 -2.59 13.78
CA MET A 131 2.22 -1.85 12.53
C MET A 131 3.60 -1.24 12.34
N ARG A 132 4.09 -1.25 11.11
CA ARG A 132 5.34 -0.62 10.73
C ARG A 132 5.07 0.49 9.73
N CYS A 133 5.72 1.63 9.96
CA CYS A 133 5.68 2.76 9.05
C CYS A 133 6.85 2.71 8.07
N TYR A 134 6.54 2.97 6.82
CA TYR A 134 7.47 3.22 5.73
C TYR A 134 7.26 4.65 5.22
N ILE A 135 8.35 5.36 5.02
CA ILE A 135 8.34 6.76 4.59
C ILE A 135 9.04 6.85 3.24
N ASN A 136 8.34 7.38 2.23
CA ASN A 136 8.89 7.63 0.91
C ASN A 136 8.34 8.92 0.31
N GLN A 137 8.53 9.12 -0.99
CA GLN A 137 8.03 10.26 -1.74
C GLN A 137 7.41 9.77 -3.05
N VAL A 138 6.55 10.59 -3.64
CA VAL A 138 6.09 10.40 -5.03
C VAL A 138 7.28 10.63 -5.95
N ALA A 139 7.55 9.68 -6.85
CA ALA A 139 8.66 9.74 -7.80
C ALA A 139 8.21 10.10 -9.23
N LEU A 140 6.95 9.84 -9.57
CA LEU A 140 6.38 10.11 -10.90
C LEU A 140 5.08 10.93 -10.78
N PRO A 141 4.71 11.74 -11.79
CA PRO A 141 3.47 12.51 -11.75
C PRO A 141 2.24 11.63 -11.53
N LEU A 142 1.33 12.08 -10.66
CA LEU A 142 0.07 11.38 -10.37
C LEU A 142 -1.10 12.20 -10.90
N HIS A 143 -2.16 11.52 -11.35
CA HIS A 143 -3.39 12.20 -11.72
C HIS A 143 -4.11 12.71 -10.47
N ASP A 144 -4.47 13.99 -10.46
CA ASP A 144 -5.10 14.64 -9.32
C ASP A 144 -6.61 14.49 -9.38
N ILE A 145 -7.17 13.75 -8.40
CA ILE A 145 -8.60 13.55 -8.23
C ILE A 145 -9.11 14.12 -6.91
N ARG A 146 -8.42 15.13 -6.35
CA ARG A 146 -8.86 15.84 -5.15
C ARG A 146 -9.98 16.84 -5.43
N GLY A 147 -10.20 17.21 -6.69
CA GLY A 147 -11.25 18.12 -7.12
C GLY A 147 -12.67 17.58 -6.91
N SER A 148 -13.64 18.48 -6.79
CA SER A 148 -15.05 18.15 -6.52
C SER A 148 -15.69 17.25 -7.57
N ASP A 149 -15.20 17.32 -8.81
CA ASP A 149 -15.71 16.52 -9.93
C ASP A 149 -15.52 15.01 -9.70
N PHE A 150 -14.61 14.63 -8.80
CA PHE A 150 -14.28 13.26 -8.45
C PHE A 150 -14.92 12.78 -7.14
N HIS A 151 -15.80 13.56 -6.51
CA HIS A 151 -16.48 13.16 -5.26
C HIS A 151 -17.28 11.85 -5.40
N HIS A 152 -17.76 11.54 -6.60
CA HIS A 152 -18.46 10.27 -6.88
C HIS A 152 -17.57 9.03 -6.70
N LEU A 153 -16.23 9.19 -6.65
CA LEU A 153 -15.26 8.12 -6.38
C LEU A 153 -15.00 7.89 -4.88
N GLN A 154 -15.62 8.69 -4.01
CA GLN A 154 -15.38 8.69 -2.56
C GLN A 154 -16.40 7.86 -1.76
N GLY A 155 -17.35 7.19 -2.43
CA GLY A 155 -18.37 6.35 -1.80
C GLY A 155 -17.81 5.15 -1.03
N GLU A 156 -18.69 4.51 -0.23
CA GLU A 156 -18.42 3.22 0.43
C GLU A 156 -18.53 2.04 -0.57
N ASP A 157 -19.28 2.21 -1.66
CA ASP A 157 -19.23 1.30 -2.82
C ASP A 157 -18.03 1.70 -3.71
N TYR A 158 -17.08 0.78 -3.85
CA TYR A 158 -15.85 1.01 -4.61
C TYR A 158 -15.98 0.72 -6.11
N SER A 159 -17.14 0.29 -6.60
CA SER A 159 -17.32 -0.10 -8.01
C SER A 159 -16.91 1.02 -8.98
N ALA A 160 -17.34 2.25 -8.73
CA ALA A 160 -17.01 3.40 -9.57
C ALA A 160 -15.52 3.77 -9.52
N SER A 161 -14.93 3.77 -8.32
CA SER A 161 -13.51 4.09 -8.13
C SER A 161 -12.58 3.01 -8.66
N GLN A 162 -12.96 1.74 -8.56
CA GLN A 162 -12.25 0.61 -9.16
C GLN A 162 -12.29 0.68 -10.69
N GLN A 163 -13.47 0.91 -11.28
CA GLN A 163 -13.60 1.07 -12.73
C GLN A 163 -12.76 2.25 -13.24
N PHE A 164 -12.86 3.40 -12.57
CA PHE A 164 -12.07 4.58 -12.90
C PHE A 164 -10.57 4.30 -12.83
N ALA A 165 -10.09 3.71 -11.74
CA ALA A 165 -8.67 3.40 -11.57
C ALA A 165 -8.16 2.39 -12.60
N LYS A 166 -8.96 1.37 -12.94
CA LYS A 166 -8.64 0.43 -14.03
C LYS A 166 -8.45 1.16 -15.35
N SER A 167 -9.41 2.00 -15.74
CA SER A 167 -9.30 2.79 -16.99
C SER A 167 -8.10 3.75 -16.98
N MET A 168 -7.77 4.36 -15.84
CA MET A 168 -6.59 5.22 -15.70
C MET A 168 -5.28 4.44 -15.84
N ARG A 169 -5.21 3.24 -15.25
CA ARG A 169 -4.06 2.35 -15.36
C ARG A 169 -3.86 1.86 -16.79
N GLU A 170 -4.93 1.44 -17.48
CA GLU A 170 -4.90 1.05 -18.89
C GLU A 170 -4.45 2.20 -19.82
N ALA A 171 -4.73 3.44 -19.43
CA ALA A 171 -4.26 4.64 -20.13
C ALA A 171 -2.80 5.02 -19.79
N GLY A 172 -2.09 4.24 -18.98
CA GLY A 172 -0.67 4.47 -18.63
C GLY A 172 -0.43 5.38 -17.42
N SER A 173 -1.47 5.71 -16.65
CA SER A 173 -1.31 6.52 -15.42
C SER A 173 -0.33 5.87 -14.45
N HIS A 174 0.46 6.70 -13.75
CA HIS A 174 1.37 6.24 -12.70
C HIS A 174 0.66 6.08 -11.35
N GLY A 175 -0.51 6.69 -11.19
CA GLY A 175 -1.32 6.61 -9.98
C GLY A 175 -2.22 7.83 -9.82
N LEU A 176 -2.86 7.91 -8.66
CA LEU A 176 -3.82 8.94 -8.29
C LEU A 176 -3.38 9.66 -7.00
N ALA A 177 -3.60 10.96 -6.93
CA ALA A 177 -3.63 11.73 -5.69
C ALA A 177 -5.10 12.02 -5.33
N TYR A 178 -5.53 11.71 -4.12
CA TYR A 178 -6.94 11.76 -3.71
C TYR A 178 -7.11 12.22 -2.26
N LEU A 179 -8.30 12.73 -1.93
CA LEU A 179 -8.64 13.10 -0.56
C LEU A 179 -9.03 11.87 0.25
N SER A 180 -8.52 11.77 1.48
CA SER A 180 -8.94 10.76 2.43
C SER A 180 -10.40 10.96 2.81
N VAL A 181 -11.16 9.87 2.85
CA VAL A 181 -12.53 9.85 3.40
C VAL A 181 -12.53 9.46 4.88
N ARG A 182 -11.36 9.15 5.45
CA ARG A 182 -11.16 8.71 6.83
C ARG A 182 -10.53 9.80 7.70
N ASP A 183 -9.89 10.78 7.08
CA ASP A 183 -9.28 11.95 7.72
C ASP A 183 -9.68 13.23 6.97
N ALA A 184 -10.40 14.13 7.63
CA ALA A 184 -10.92 15.33 6.99
C ALA A 184 -9.78 16.26 6.56
N GLY A 185 -9.66 16.54 5.27
CA GLY A 185 -8.54 17.29 4.69
C GLY A 185 -7.25 16.48 4.55
N GLY A 186 -7.27 15.20 4.91
CA GLY A 186 -6.16 14.28 4.67
C GLY A 186 -6.01 14.00 3.18
N GLU A 187 -4.77 13.82 2.74
CA GLU A 187 -4.45 13.49 1.35
C GLU A 187 -3.73 12.15 1.27
N CYS A 188 -4.05 11.39 0.23
CA CYS A 188 -3.52 10.07 -0.03
C CYS A 188 -3.09 9.91 -1.49
N ILE A 189 -2.27 8.90 -1.72
CA ILE A 189 -1.86 8.46 -3.04
C ILE A 189 -2.20 6.99 -3.26
N ALA A 190 -2.51 6.65 -4.50
CA ALA A 190 -2.67 5.29 -4.98
C ALA A 190 -1.76 5.10 -6.21
N ALA A 191 -0.59 4.52 -6.00
CA ALA A 191 0.38 4.25 -7.06
C ALA A 191 0.04 2.95 -7.80
N PHE A 192 0.03 3.01 -9.13
CA PHE A 192 -0.31 1.88 -10.01
C PHE A 192 0.90 1.06 -10.44
N LYS A 193 2.10 1.48 -10.07
CA LYS A 193 3.34 0.78 -10.36
C LYS A 193 4.44 1.06 -9.32
N PRO A 194 5.41 0.16 -9.13
CA PRO A 194 6.47 0.32 -8.13
C PRO A 194 7.25 1.63 -8.28
N LYS A 195 7.65 1.99 -9.50
CA LYS A 195 8.47 3.19 -9.78
C LYS A 195 7.75 4.52 -9.56
N ALA A 196 6.45 4.53 -9.28
CA ALA A 196 5.70 5.76 -8.98
C ALA A 196 6.07 6.36 -7.62
N VAL A 197 6.75 5.60 -6.76
CA VAL A 197 7.24 6.05 -5.46
C VAL A 197 8.71 5.73 -5.29
N THR A 198 9.40 6.49 -4.43
CA THR A 198 10.79 6.16 -4.07
C THR A 198 10.85 4.95 -3.14
N ILE A 199 12.03 4.31 -3.09
CA ILE A 199 12.30 3.24 -2.14
C ILE A 199 12.14 3.80 -0.72
N PRO A 200 11.28 3.22 0.12
CA PRO A 200 11.00 3.76 1.43
C PRO A 200 12.13 3.50 2.40
N VAL A 201 12.26 4.44 3.34
CA VAL A 201 13.00 4.21 4.58
C VAL A 201 12.04 3.77 5.67
N GLN A 202 12.49 2.87 6.54
CA GLN A 202 11.69 2.45 7.67
C GLN A 202 11.54 3.59 8.70
N GLY A 203 10.30 3.89 9.07
CA GLY A 203 9.95 4.83 10.12
C GLY A 203 9.69 4.14 11.46
N GLY A 204 8.72 4.68 12.22
CA GLY A 204 8.35 4.15 13.53
C GLY A 204 7.59 2.81 13.47
N HIS A 205 7.58 2.12 14.61
CA HIS A 205 6.71 0.98 14.89
C HIS A 205 5.58 1.42 15.81
N TYR A 206 4.38 0.90 15.56
CA TYR A 206 3.18 1.26 16.31
C TYR A 206 2.41 0.00 16.72
N LYS A 207 1.66 0.09 17.81
CA LYS A 207 0.67 -0.91 18.21
C LYS A 207 -0.71 -0.30 18.18
N TYR A 208 -1.64 -0.96 17.50
CA TYR A 208 -3.06 -0.66 17.59
C TYR A 208 -3.70 -1.55 18.63
N ILE A 209 -4.33 -0.96 19.63
CA ILE A 209 -4.99 -1.69 20.72
C ILE A 209 -6.47 -1.84 20.37
N TRP A 210 -6.86 -3.05 19.99
CA TRP A 210 -8.23 -3.42 19.65
C TRP A 210 -9.00 -3.85 20.88
N ASN A 211 -10.19 -3.27 21.05
CA ASN A 211 -11.18 -3.68 22.02
C ASN A 211 -12.29 -4.46 21.31
N GLY A 212 -12.34 -5.78 21.51
CA GLY A 212 -13.32 -6.66 20.88
C GLY A 212 -14.74 -6.39 21.35
N LYS A 213 -14.93 -5.93 22.59
CA LYS A 213 -16.26 -5.57 23.11
C LYS A 213 -16.81 -4.29 22.47
N LYS A 214 -15.96 -3.28 22.29
CA LYS A 214 -16.34 -2.00 21.65
C LYS A 214 -16.23 -2.06 20.13
N GLN A 215 -15.63 -3.12 19.62
CA GLN A 215 -15.31 -3.31 18.21
C GLN A 215 -14.58 -2.10 17.61
N LYS A 216 -13.54 -1.63 18.31
CA LYS A 216 -12.79 -0.44 17.92
C LYS A 216 -11.32 -0.50 18.35
N ILE A 217 -10.44 0.09 17.56
CA ILE A 217 -9.07 0.44 17.97
C ILE A 217 -9.15 1.69 18.85
N GLU A 218 -8.75 1.57 20.12
CA GLU A 218 -8.86 2.66 21.09
C GLU A 218 -7.58 3.47 21.24
N HIS A 219 -6.43 2.81 21.05
CA HIS A 219 -5.13 3.41 21.29
C HIS A 219 -4.14 3.06 20.20
N ILE A 220 -3.27 4.03 19.91
CA ILE A 220 -2.07 3.85 19.10
C ILE A 220 -0.89 4.09 20.03
N LEU A 221 -0.05 3.08 20.21
CA LEU A 221 1.18 3.20 21.00
C LEU A 221 2.37 3.23 20.05
N GLN A 222 3.36 4.08 20.31
CA GLN A 222 4.64 3.99 19.62
C GLN A 222 5.55 2.98 20.33
N VAL A 223 6.15 2.08 19.56
CA VAL A 223 7.10 1.08 20.06
C VAL A 223 8.52 1.55 19.79
N ASN A 224 9.33 1.60 20.84
CA ASN A 224 10.75 1.93 20.75
C ASN A 224 11.57 0.84 21.43
N LEU A 225 12.66 0.41 20.79
CA LEU A 225 13.62 -0.49 21.42
C LEU A 225 14.43 0.30 22.46
N ILE A 226 14.43 -0.16 23.70
CA ILE A 226 15.33 0.35 24.74
C ILE A 226 16.64 -0.44 24.60
N LYS A 227 17.74 0.27 24.32
CA LYS A 227 19.09 -0.30 24.29
C LYS A 227 19.72 -0.21 25.67
#